data_AF-A0A924XU22-F1
#
_entry.id   AF-A0A924XU22-F1
#
_cell.length_a   1.000
_cell.length_b   1.000
_cell.length_c   1.000
_cell.angle_alpha   90.00
_cell.angle_beta   90.00
_cell.angle_gamma   90.00
#
_symmetry.space_group_name_H-M   'P 1'
#
loop_
_entity.id
_entity.type
_entity.pdbx_description
1 polymer ?
#
loop_
_entity_poly.entity_id
_entity_poly.type
_entity_poly.pdbx_seq_one_letter_code
_entity_poly.pdbx_strand_id
1 'polypeptide(L)'
;MSQAVTPHAVAPDAISDAAPDAPPDAAMRECPDCGLFQRVPVMRPGLVAECGRCGAVLRRRRRDALGTTLAFSVTGVVLLMIAAASPLLGFQLAGQATQTSLSSLPGSFQEQGYGALAWVMIATTLLAPALKLGLTIAVLAGLRTNMAPSTLAAMARWRQTLTPWAMIEVFLLGVFVAYTRLASLAVVEVGVALYALGALMLVMIAADAWLDEHALWESIGQARRSPAPVGNGPLIGCDHCGRVSRAAPGDPCPRCNATLQTRKPESIARSWALLLAAAALYIPANLYPVMTVIRFGKGAPSTILHGVEELIQYRMWPLALLVFAASIAVPVLKLASLSYLLISTQRHATGRLRDRTRLYRIVDFIGRWSMIDVFMVAVLVALVRMGIIASVTPGLGAVFFAGVVVLTMLAAFSFDPRLMWDAAGQTGCDEAEAEA
;
A
#
# COMPACT_ATOMS: atom_id res chain seq x y z
N MET A 1 23.00 -13.17 27.01
CA MET A 1 23.91 -12.01 26.86
C MET A 1 23.42 -11.19 25.66
N SER A 2 22.24 -10.60 25.71
CA SER A 2 21.98 -9.18 26.02
C SER A 2 23.10 -8.23 25.56
N GLN A 3 23.02 -7.77 24.31
CA GLN A 3 23.67 -6.54 23.87
C GLN A 3 22.56 -5.51 23.61
N ALA A 4 22.51 -4.53 24.51
CA ALA A 4 21.67 -3.36 24.43
C ALA A 4 22.18 -2.45 23.30
N VAL A 5 21.31 -2.12 22.35
CA VAL A 5 21.56 -1.07 21.36
C VAL A 5 21.41 0.27 22.08
N THR A 6 22.54 0.91 22.38
CA THR A 6 22.61 2.26 22.92
C THR A 6 22.11 3.29 21.90
N PRO A 7 21.42 4.37 22.32
CA PRO A 7 21.07 5.46 21.44
C PRO A 7 22.34 6.23 21.08
N HIS A 8 22.74 6.23 19.80
CA HIS A 8 23.84 7.07 19.34
C HIS A 8 23.45 8.53 19.47
N ALA A 9 24.05 9.22 20.45
CA ALA A 9 24.11 10.66 20.50
C ALA A 9 24.81 11.17 19.24
N VAL A 10 24.11 11.98 18.44
CA VAL A 10 24.65 12.64 17.25
C VAL A 10 25.64 13.71 17.72
N ALA A 11 26.88 13.65 17.23
CA ALA A 11 27.92 14.64 17.51
C ALA A 11 27.51 16.05 17.00
N PRO A 12 27.90 17.14 17.70
CA PRO A 12 27.47 18.51 17.38
C PRO A 12 28.07 19.09 16.08
N ASP A 13 29.02 18.41 15.43
CA ASP A 13 29.75 18.95 14.27
C ASP A 13 29.12 18.65 12.89
N ALA A 14 27.84 18.25 12.86
CA ALA A 14 27.11 17.98 11.61
C ALA A 14 26.46 19.24 10.98
N ILE A 15 26.72 20.42 11.54
CA ILE A 15 26.22 21.71 11.05
C ILE A 15 27.38 22.43 10.37
N SER A 16 27.60 22.20 9.08
CA SER A 16 28.39 23.12 8.26
C SER A 16 27.63 23.50 6.99
N ASP A 17 27.45 24.81 6.86
CA ASP A 17 27.04 25.59 5.69
C ASP A 17 25.59 25.44 5.22
N ALA A 18 24.67 25.88 6.07
CA ALA A 18 23.38 26.39 5.61
C ALA A 18 23.60 27.72 4.88
N ALA A 19 23.08 27.85 3.66
CA ALA A 19 22.94 29.16 3.03
C ALA A 19 22.08 30.06 3.95
N PRO A 20 22.53 31.28 4.29
CA PRO A 20 21.96 32.09 5.37
C PRO A 20 20.55 32.65 5.10
N ASP A 21 19.97 32.43 3.92
CA ASP A 21 18.75 33.13 3.48
C ASP A 21 17.51 32.23 3.27
N ALA A 22 17.53 30.96 3.71
CA ALA A 22 16.31 30.14 3.66
C ALA A 22 15.36 30.54 4.81
N PRO A 23 14.10 30.94 4.53
CA PRO A 23 13.18 31.35 5.59
C PRO A 23 12.95 30.21 6.61
N PRO A 24 12.79 30.52 7.90
CA PRO A 24 12.80 29.56 9.01
C PRO A 24 11.77 28.42 8.88
N ASP A 25 10.70 28.64 8.11
CA ASP A 25 9.61 27.68 7.88
C ASP A 25 9.83 26.78 6.63
N ALA A 26 10.79 27.09 5.77
CA ALA A 26 11.06 26.32 4.54
C ALA A 26 11.60 24.89 4.82
N ALA A 27 12.12 24.67 6.03
CA ALA A 27 12.63 23.39 6.51
C ALA A 27 11.66 22.65 7.45
N MET A 28 10.52 23.25 7.80
CA MET A 28 9.61 22.67 8.79
C MET A 28 8.73 21.55 8.19
N ARG A 29 8.52 20.51 8.98
CA ARG A 29 7.76 19.31 8.61
C ARG A 29 6.89 18.86 9.76
N GLU A 30 5.66 18.50 9.45
CA GLU A 30 4.76 17.81 10.38
C GLU A 30 5.04 16.31 10.33
N CYS A 31 5.14 15.67 11.49
CA CYS A 31 5.21 14.22 11.55
C CYS A 31 3.85 13.58 11.18
N PRO A 32 3.77 12.69 10.18
CA PRO A 32 2.50 12.08 9.76
C PRO A 32 1.87 11.18 10.83
N ASP A 33 2.67 10.70 11.79
CA ASP A 33 2.20 9.78 12.83
C ASP A 33 1.77 10.48 14.12
N CYS A 34 2.50 11.51 14.54
CA CYS A 34 2.28 12.16 15.84
C CYS A 34 1.97 13.65 15.77
N GLY A 35 1.97 14.26 14.59
CA GLY A 35 1.62 15.66 14.39
C GLY A 35 2.69 16.67 14.83
N LEU A 36 3.84 16.22 15.33
CA LEU A 36 4.90 17.11 15.79
C LEU A 36 5.53 17.87 14.63
N PHE A 37 5.51 19.20 14.69
CA PHE A 37 6.24 20.07 13.79
C PHE A 37 7.72 20.15 14.16
N GLN A 38 8.60 19.80 13.23
CA GLN A 38 10.05 19.81 13.43
C GLN A 38 10.74 20.44 12.22
N ARG A 39 11.80 21.22 12.48
CA ARG A 39 12.71 21.67 11.43
C ARG A 39 13.62 20.51 11.03
N VAL A 40 13.62 20.16 9.75
CA VAL A 40 14.50 19.13 9.19
C VAL A 40 15.64 19.82 8.45
N PRO A 41 16.89 19.71 8.93
CA PRO A 41 18.02 20.41 8.34
C PRO A 41 18.32 19.93 6.91
N VAL A 42 19.10 20.72 6.17
CA VAL A 42 19.60 20.31 4.86
C VAL A 42 20.57 19.14 5.07
N MET A 43 20.11 17.93 4.76
CA MET A 43 20.87 16.71 4.99
C MET A 43 21.79 16.40 3.80
N ARG A 44 22.99 15.85 4.01
CA ARG A 44 23.80 15.26 2.92
C ARG A 44 23.11 14.01 2.35
N PRO A 45 23.35 13.62 1.08
CA PRO A 45 22.80 12.39 0.53
C PRO A 45 23.27 11.16 1.33
N GLY A 46 22.34 10.26 1.67
CA GLY A 46 22.56 9.07 2.49
C GLY A 46 22.02 9.18 3.92
N LEU A 47 21.70 10.39 4.39
CA LEU A 47 21.15 10.61 5.73
C LEU A 47 19.62 10.45 5.78
N VAL A 48 19.14 10.07 6.96
CA VAL A 48 17.72 9.87 7.29
C VAL A 48 17.37 10.75 8.49
N ALA A 49 16.29 11.52 8.36
CA ALA A 49 15.72 12.29 9.48
C ALA A 49 14.57 11.49 10.10
N GLU A 50 14.57 11.37 11.43
CA GLU A 50 13.53 10.73 12.21
C GLU A 50 12.88 11.73 13.16
N CYS A 51 11.60 11.51 13.48
CA CYS A 51 10.85 12.31 14.42
C CYS A 51 11.34 12.05 15.85
N GLY A 52 11.71 13.11 16.59
CA GLY A 52 12.18 13.01 17.97
C GLY A 52 11.14 12.44 18.96
N ARG A 53 9.85 12.48 18.62
CA ARG A 53 8.78 11.98 19.50
C ARG A 53 8.45 10.51 19.29
N CYS A 54 8.18 10.12 18.05
CA CYS A 54 7.65 8.80 17.70
C CYS A 54 8.60 7.96 16.83
N GLY A 55 9.76 8.50 16.44
CA GLY A 55 10.73 7.81 15.58
C GLY A 55 10.20 7.52 14.17
N ALA A 56 9.20 8.28 13.68
CA ALA A 56 8.76 8.18 12.28
C ALA A 56 9.85 8.74 11.37
N VAL A 57 10.10 8.10 10.23
CA VAL A 57 11.01 8.67 9.23
C VAL A 57 10.35 9.89 8.59
N LEU A 58 10.96 11.07 8.75
CA LEU A 58 10.48 12.34 8.20
C LEU A 58 11.00 12.60 6.78
N ARG A 59 12.25 12.20 6.49
CA ARG A 59 12.88 12.38 5.17
C ARG A 59 14.06 11.42 5.00
N ARG A 60 14.22 10.87 3.78
CA ARG A 60 15.42 10.12 3.36
C ARG A 60 16.01 10.80 2.12
N ARG A 61 17.26 11.27 2.16
CA ARG A 61 17.88 11.90 0.99
C ARG A 61 18.72 10.89 0.21
N ARG A 62 18.37 10.59 -1.04
CA ARG A 62 19.14 9.70 -1.94
C ARG A 62 19.98 10.51 -2.95
N ARG A 63 21.06 9.92 -3.48
CA ARG A 63 21.82 10.48 -4.61
C ARG A 63 21.09 10.13 -5.91
N ASP A 64 20.99 11.11 -6.83
CA ASP A 64 20.33 10.99 -8.15
C ASP A 64 18.99 10.22 -8.12
N ALA A 65 18.11 10.63 -7.20
CA ALA A 65 16.82 9.98 -6.97
C ALA A 65 15.92 10.01 -8.22
N LEU A 66 15.85 11.15 -8.93
CA LEU A 66 14.91 11.35 -10.02
C LEU A 66 15.35 10.64 -11.31
N GLY A 67 16.64 10.71 -11.66
CA GLY A 67 17.17 10.06 -12.87
C GLY A 67 17.06 8.54 -12.78
N THR A 68 17.50 7.98 -11.65
CA THR A 68 17.44 6.53 -11.40
C THR A 68 15.99 6.03 -11.36
N THR A 69 15.08 6.78 -10.73
CA THR A 69 13.65 6.40 -10.69
C THR A 69 13.02 6.42 -12.09
N LEU A 70 13.40 7.37 -12.95
CA LEU A 70 12.94 7.39 -14.35
C LEU A 70 13.40 6.13 -15.09
N ALA A 71 14.68 5.75 -14.96
CA ALA A 71 15.22 4.56 -15.59
C ALA A 71 14.46 3.30 -15.15
N PHE A 72 14.28 3.09 -13.83
CA PHE A 72 13.49 1.98 -13.33
C PHE A 72 12.03 2.02 -13.80
N SER A 73 11.41 3.21 -13.86
CA SER A 73 10.01 3.31 -14.30
C SER A 73 9.85 2.93 -15.78
N VAL A 74 10.78 3.34 -16.65
CA VAL A 74 10.80 2.96 -18.07
C VAL A 74 11.04 1.47 -18.22
N THR A 75 12.02 0.90 -17.51
CA THR A 75 12.25 -0.55 -17.47
C THR A 75 10.99 -1.30 -17.01
N GLY A 76 10.29 -0.78 -16.00
CA GLY A 76 9.03 -1.33 -15.51
C GLY A 76 7.95 -1.37 -16.57
N VAL A 77 7.77 -0.31 -17.37
CA VAL A 77 6.81 -0.31 -18.48
C VAL A 77 7.16 -1.37 -19.52
N VAL A 78 8.43 -1.49 -19.89
CA VAL A 78 8.88 -2.52 -20.85
C VAL A 78 8.60 -3.93 -20.32
N LEU A 79 8.94 -4.20 -19.05
CA LEU A 79 8.67 -5.49 -18.42
C LEU A 79 7.16 -5.79 -18.32
N LEU A 80 6.35 -4.77 -18.03
CA LEU A 80 4.89 -4.92 -18.00
C LEU A 80 4.33 -5.25 -19.39
N MET A 81 4.85 -4.64 -20.46
CA MET A 81 4.48 -4.96 -21.84
C MET A 81 4.87 -6.40 -22.20
N ILE A 82 6.07 -6.84 -21.82
CA ILE A 82 6.52 -8.23 -22.02
C ILE A 82 5.60 -9.20 -21.27
N ALA A 83 5.27 -8.91 -20.00
CA ALA A 83 4.38 -9.73 -19.19
C ALA A 83 2.95 -9.81 -19.77
N ALA A 84 2.43 -8.70 -20.30
CA ALA A 84 1.09 -8.67 -20.89
C ALA A 84 1.02 -9.40 -22.24
N ALA A 85 2.09 -9.39 -23.03
CA ALA A 85 2.16 -10.03 -24.35
C ALA A 85 2.58 -11.51 -24.30
N SER A 86 3.17 -11.98 -23.21
CA SER A 86 3.72 -13.32 -23.08
C SER A 86 2.78 -14.28 -22.34
N PRO A 87 2.90 -15.60 -22.56
CA PRO A 87 2.20 -16.60 -21.76
C PRO A 87 2.74 -16.59 -20.32
N LEU A 88 1.83 -16.75 -19.37
CA LEU A 88 2.07 -16.88 -17.93
C LEU A 88 2.41 -18.32 -17.55
N LEU A 89 1.50 -19.25 -17.86
CA LEU A 89 1.64 -20.68 -17.58
C LEU A 89 1.10 -21.48 -18.77
N GLY A 90 1.76 -22.60 -19.07
CA GLY A 90 1.33 -23.54 -20.10
C GLY A 90 1.20 -24.96 -19.57
N PHE A 91 0.26 -25.72 -20.13
CA PHE A 91 0.12 -27.15 -19.89
C PHE A 91 0.11 -27.89 -21.22
N GLN A 92 0.77 -29.03 -21.25
CA GLN A 92 0.66 -30.00 -22.34
C GLN A 92 -0.15 -31.19 -21.83
N LEU A 93 -1.38 -31.33 -22.30
CA LEU A 93 -2.18 -32.55 -22.10
C LEU A 93 -2.62 -33.08 -23.46
N ALA A 94 -2.40 -34.38 -23.69
CA ALA A 94 -2.87 -35.10 -24.87
C ALA A 94 -2.51 -34.46 -26.24
N GLY A 95 -1.34 -33.82 -26.33
CA GLY A 95 -0.84 -33.23 -27.59
C GLY A 95 -1.38 -31.84 -27.94
N GLN A 96 -2.28 -31.26 -27.14
CA GLN A 96 -2.66 -29.84 -27.24
C GLN A 96 -2.03 -29.03 -26.11
N ALA A 97 -1.33 -27.96 -26.47
CA ALA A 97 -0.78 -27.00 -25.52
C ALA A 97 -1.81 -25.90 -25.26
N THR A 98 -2.36 -25.83 -24.05
CA THR A 98 -3.18 -24.69 -23.62
C THR A 98 -2.29 -23.70 -22.91
N GLN A 99 -2.17 -22.50 -23.47
CA GLN A 99 -1.40 -21.41 -22.89
C GLN A 99 -2.34 -20.38 -22.25
N THR A 100 -1.94 -19.87 -21.09
CA THR A 100 -2.67 -18.81 -20.39
C THR A 100 -1.87 -17.53 -20.45
N SER A 101 -2.47 -16.45 -20.93
CA SER A 101 -1.86 -15.12 -20.87
C SER A 101 -2.51 -14.28 -19.79
N LEU A 102 -1.81 -13.23 -19.34
CA LEU A 102 -2.38 -12.26 -18.41
C LEU A 102 -3.63 -11.57 -18.99
N SER A 103 -3.65 -11.40 -20.32
CA SER A 103 -4.72 -10.77 -21.08
C SER A 103 -5.95 -11.66 -21.29
N SER A 104 -5.81 -13.00 -21.25
CA SER A 104 -6.92 -13.94 -21.43
C SER A 104 -7.67 -14.25 -20.13
N LEU A 105 -7.04 -14.05 -18.97
CA LEU A 105 -7.64 -14.24 -17.65
C LEU A 105 -9.01 -13.55 -17.48
N PRO A 106 -9.22 -12.28 -17.87
CA PRO A 106 -10.50 -11.57 -17.69
C PRO A 106 -11.72 -12.26 -18.32
N GLY A 107 -11.57 -12.69 -19.58
CA GLY A 107 -12.65 -13.34 -20.33
C GLY A 107 -13.09 -14.64 -19.65
N SER A 108 -12.12 -15.41 -19.15
CA SER A 108 -12.40 -16.67 -18.45
C SER A 108 -13.21 -16.51 -17.17
N PHE A 109 -13.10 -15.37 -16.46
CA PHE A 109 -13.88 -15.09 -15.26
C PHE A 109 -15.26 -14.49 -15.54
N GLN A 110 -15.42 -13.71 -16.61
CA GLN A 110 -16.70 -13.08 -16.96
C GLN A 110 -17.74 -14.11 -17.40
N GLU A 111 -17.35 -15.12 -18.17
CA GLU A 111 -18.22 -16.22 -18.60
C GLU A 111 -18.74 -17.08 -17.44
N GLN A 112 -18.16 -16.93 -16.24
CA GLN A 112 -18.45 -17.77 -15.08
C GLN A 112 -19.25 -17.04 -13.98
N GLY A 113 -19.68 -15.79 -14.19
CA GLY A 113 -20.49 -15.03 -13.23
C GLY A 113 -19.70 -14.33 -12.12
N TYR A 114 -18.36 -14.33 -12.18
CA TYR A 114 -17.46 -13.76 -11.16
C TYR A 114 -16.67 -12.54 -11.66
N GLY A 115 -17.29 -11.73 -12.53
CA GLY A 115 -16.66 -10.55 -13.13
C GLY A 115 -16.05 -9.59 -12.10
N ALA A 116 -16.59 -9.52 -10.87
CA ALA A 116 -16.05 -8.68 -9.81
C ALA A 116 -14.61 -9.04 -9.42
N LEU A 117 -14.29 -10.33 -9.21
CA LEU A 117 -12.93 -10.78 -8.86
C LEU A 117 -11.95 -10.57 -10.03
N ALA A 118 -12.43 -10.80 -11.26
CA ALA A 118 -11.66 -10.53 -12.48
C ALA A 118 -11.25 -9.06 -12.56
N TRP A 119 -12.20 -8.15 -12.35
CA TRP A 119 -11.96 -6.71 -12.36
C TRP A 119 -10.96 -6.29 -11.29
N VAL A 120 -11.08 -6.82 -10.06
CA VAL A 120 -10.11 -6.54 -8.99
C VAL A 120 -8.71 -6.95 -9.42
N MET A 121 -8.53 -8.17 -9.94
CA MET A 121 -7.22 -8.67 -10.38
C MET A 121 -6.63 -7.85 -11.54
N ILE A 122 -7.43 -7.47 -12.53
CA ILE A 122 -6.97 -6.62 -13.65
C ILE A 122 -6.59 -5.23 -13.15
N ALA A 123 -7.46 -4.64 -12.33
CA ALA A 123 -7.29 -3.30 -11.81
C ALA A 123 -5.97 -3.18 -11.01
N THR A 124 -5.58 -4.24 -10.31
CA THR A 124 -4.46 -4.23 -9.37
C THR A 124 -3.16 -4.83 -9.94
N THR A 125 -3.23 -5.81 -10.83
CA THR A 125 -2.04 -6.43 -11.46
C THR A 125 -1.59 -5.73 -12.73
N LEU A 126 -2.52 -5.15 -13.50
CA LEU A 126 -2.22 -4.52 -14.79
C LEU A 126 -2.44 -3.02 -14.77
N LEU A 127 -3.65 -2.56 -14.42
CA LEU A 127 -4.02 -1.15 -14.55
C LEU A 127 -3.29 -0.26 -13.53
N ALA A 128 -3.30 -0.61 -12.24
CA ALA A 128 -2.67 0.20 -11.20
C ALA A 128 -1.14 0.31 -11.38
N PRO A 129 -0.39 -0.78 -11.67
CA PRO A 129 1.03 -0.69 -11.98
C PRO A 129 1.32 0.11 -13.25
N ALA A 130 0.56 -0.11 -14.34
CA ALA A 130 0.70 0.66 -15.57
C ALA A 130 0.51 2.16 -15.32
N LEU A 131 -0.55 2.52 -14.60
CA LEU A 131 -0.88 3.90 -14.30
C LEU A 131 0.14 4.53 -13.33
N LYS A 132 0.60 3.80 -12.31
CA LYS A 132 1.66 4.25 -11.39
C LYS A 132 2.97 4.54 -12.12
N LEU A 133 3.43 3.62 -12.98
CA LEU A 133 4.65 3.77 -13.76
C LEU A 133 4.52 4.90 -14.79
N GLY A 134 3.40 4.93 -15.53
CA GLY A 134 3.09 5.98 -16.51
C GLY A 134 3.03 7.37 -15.89
N LEU A 135 2.36 7.53 -14.75
CA LEU A 135 2.31 8.80 -14.02
C LEU A 135 3.69 9.21 -13.50
N THR A 136 4.51 8.26 -13.02
CA THR A 136 5.88 8.57 -12.56
C THR A 136 6.74 9.09 -13.72
N ILE A 137 6.68 8.43 -14.88
CA ILE A 137 7.37 8.88 -16.09
C ILE A 137 6.84 10.25 -16.53
N ALA A 138 5.52 10.44 -16.57
CA ALA A 138 4.89 11.68 -17.01
C ALA A 138 5.27 12.88 -16.11
N VAL A 139 5.29 12.70 -14.79
CA VAL A 139 5.72 13.76 -13.85
C VAL A 139 7.20 14.09 -14.06
N LEU A 140 8.07 13.07 -14.15
CA LEU A 140 9.52 13.29 -14.31
C LEU A 140 9.88 13.88 -15.68
N ALA A 141 9.19 13.47 -16.74
CA ALA A 141 9.33 14.04 -18.08
C ALA A 141 8.78 15.47 -18.13
N GLY A 142 7.62 15.70 -17.52
CA GLY A 142 6.99 17.02 -17.44
C GLY A 142 7.82 18.05 -16.65
N LEU A 143 8.60 17.60 -15.67
CA LEU A 143 9.61 18.44 -14.99
C LEU A 143 10.75 18.87 -15.93
N ARG A 144 11.08 18.07 -16.96
CA ARG A 144 12.10 18.42 -17.97
C ARG A 144 11.55 19.30 -19.09
N THR A 145 10.27 19.16 -19.42
CA THR A 145 9.60 19.91 -20.50
C THR A 145 8.89 21.18 -20.01
N ASN A 146 9.10 21.59 -18.75
CA ASN A 146 8.45 22.76 -18.12
C ASN A 146 6.91 22.72 -18.23
N MET A 147 6.31 21.55 -18.04
CA MET A 147 4.86 21.39 -18.04
C MET A 147 4.22 22.18 -16.89
N ALA A 148 2.96 22.57 -17.05
CA ALA A 148 2.23 23.36 -16.05
C ALA A 148 2.32 22.72 -14.64
N PRO A 149 2.77 23.46 -13.61
CA PRO A 149 2.98 22.92 -12.26
C PRO A 149 1.72 22.34 -11.61
N SER A 150 0.54 22.85 -11.98
CA SER A 150 -0.75 22.33 -11.52
C SER A 150 -1.02 20.92 -12.04
N THR A 151 -0.72 20.66 -13.32
CA THR A 151 -0.85 19.35 -13.94
C THR A 151 0.12 18.35 -13.33
N LEU A 152 1.38 18.77 -13.10
CA LEU A 152 2.38 17.95 -12.41
C LEU A 152 1.94 17.59 -10.99
N ALA A 153 1.42 18.56 -10.24
CA ALA A 153 0.90 18.33 -8.90
C ALA A 153 -0.32 17.39 -8.90
N ALA A 154 -1.23 17.53 -9.87
CA ALA A 154 -2.38 16.63 -10.01
C ALA A 154 -1.92 15.18 -10.31
N MET A 155 -1.01 15.00 -11.27
CA MET A 155 -0.46 13.68 -11.62
C MET A 155 0.27 13.03 -10.44
N ALA A 156 1.06 13.79 -9.69
CA ALA A 156 1.75 13.30 -8.51
C ALA A 156 0.78 12.90 -7.37
N ARG A 157 -0.33 13.62 -7.18
CA ARG A 157 -1.40 13.21 -6.24
C ARG A 157 -2.07 11.91 -6.68
N TRP A 158 -2.41 11.76 -7.95
CA TRP A 158 -2.98 10.51 -8.47
C TRP A 158 -2.03 9.33 -8.27
N ARG A 159 -0.72 9.54 -8.50
CA ARG A 159 0.31 8.53 -8.23
C ARG A 159 0.31 8.07 -6.77
N GLN A 160 0.23 9.01 -5.81
CA GLN A 160 0.16 8.67 -4.38
C GLN A 160 -1.04 7.80 -4.05
N THR A 161 -2.22 8.16 -4.56
CA THR A 161 -3.46 7.39 -4.34
C THR A 161 -3.38 5.98 -4.93
N LEU A 162 -2.69 5.80 -6.06
CA LEU A 162 -2.56 4.51 -6.75
C LEU A 162 -1.45 3.61 -6.18
N THR A 163 -0.47 4.19 -5.48
CA THR A 163 0.70 3.45 -4.99
C THR A 163 0.31 2.24 -4.13
N PRO A 164 -0.64 2.34 -3.18
CA PRO A 164 -1.11 1.20 -2.39
C PRO A 164 -1.83 0.11 -3.18
N TRP A 165 -2.32 0.40 -4.40
CA TRP A 165 -3.12 -0.54 -5.19
C TRP A 165 -2.29 -1.37 -6.18
N ALA A 166 -1.05 -0.96 -6.45
CA ALA A 166 -0.15 -1.62 -7.38
C ALA A 166 0.62 -2.75 -6.68
N MET A 167 -0.06 -3.87 -6.42
CA MET A 167 0.44 -4.98 -5.59
C MET A 167 0.86 -6.19 -6.43
N ILE A 168 1.91 -6.04 -7.24
CA ILE A 168 2.39 -7.15 -8.07
C ILE A 168 3.02 -8.27 -7.22
N GLU A 169 3.66 -7.91 -6.11
CA GLU A 169 4.24 -8.86 -5.14
C GLU A 169 3.19 -9.83 -4.59
N VAL A 170 1.98 -9.33 -4.37
CA VAL A 170 0.84 -10.08 -3.86
C VAL A 170 0.34 -11.09 -4.91
N PHE A 171 0.23 -10.67 -6.16
CA PHE A 171 -0.13 -11.54 -7.28
C PHE A 171 0.91 -12.66 -7.48
N LEU A 172 2.21 -12.32 -7.49
CA LEU A 172 3.29 -13.29 -7.66
C LEU A 172 3.31 -14.36 -6.58
N LEU A 173 3.08 -13.98 -5.31
CA LEU A 173 2.97 -14.94 -4.22
C LEU A 173 1.77 -15.88 -4.43
N GLY A 174 0.63 -15.36 -4.89
CA GLY A 174 -0.54 -16.16 -5.25
C GLY A 174 -0.25 -17.16 -6.38
N VAL A 175 0.43 -16.73 -7.44
CA VAL A 175 0.89 -17.61 -8.53
C VAL A 175 1.86 -18.66 -8.05
N PHE A 176 2.81 -18.30 -7.17
CA PHE A 176 3.77 -19.25 -6.60
C PHE A 176 3.07 -20.36 -5.81
N VAL A 177 2.14 -20.00 -4.91
CA VAL A 177 1.36 -20.98 -4.14
C VAL A 177 0.56 -21.89 -5.10
N ALA A 178 -0.13 -21.31 -6.08
CA ALA A 178 -0.89 -22.10 -7.04
C ALA A 178 0.00 -23.02 -7.91
N TYR A 179 1.18 -22.55 -8.32
CA TYR A 179 2.18 -23.35 -9.03
C TYR A 179 2.62 -24.56 -8.21
N THR A 180 2.96 -24.38 -6.92
CA THR A 180 3.39 -25.52 -6.07
C THR A 180 2.33 -26.60 -5.96
N ARG A 181 1.04 -26.20 -5.96
CA ARG A 181 -0.06 -27.16 -5.94
C ARG A 181 -0.20 -27.88 -7.27
N LEU A 182 -0.05 -27.17 -8.38
CA LEU A 182 -0.27 -27.72 -9.70
C LEU A 182 0.89 -28.59 -10.20
N ALA A 183 2.12 -28.25 -9.82
CA ALA A 183 3.32 -29.03 -10.10
C ALA A 183 3.29 -30.43 -9.45
N SER A 184 2.48 -30.63 -8.40
CA SER A 184 2.24 -31.97 -7.85
C SER A 184 1.30 -32.84 -8.69
N LEU A 185 0.57 -32.26 -9.64
CA LEU A 185 -0.46 -32.92 -10.44
C LEU A 185 -0.06 -33.08 -11.92
N ALA A 186 0.76 -32.17 -12.46
CA ALA A 186 1.16 -32.15 -13.86
C ALA A 186 2.52 -31.49 -14.06
N VAL A 187 3.14 -31.71 -15.23
CA VAL A 187 4.31 -30.95 -15.68
C VAL A 187 3.84 -29.56 -16.07
N VAL A 188 4.27 -28.55 -15.32
CA VAL A 188 3.89 -27.15 -15.52
C VAL A 188 5.06 -26.38 -16.11
N GLU A 189 4.89 -25.84 -17.31
CA GLU A 189 5.88 -24.99 -17.95
C GLU A 189 5.66 -23.53 -17.53
N VAL A 190 6.71 -22.94 -16.95
CA VAL A 190 6.70 -21.54 -16.54
C VAL A 190 6.94 -20.65 -17.75
N GLY A 191 5.97 -19.78 -18.07
CA GLY A 191 6.05 -18.86 -19.19
C GLY A 191 6.90 -17.62 -18.91
N VAL A 192 7.27 -16.92 -19.98
CA VAL A 192 8.09 -15.69 -19.94
C VAL A 192 7.44 -14.60 -19.08
N ALA A 193 6.10 -14.53 -19.05
CA ALA A 193 5.42 -13.50 -18.28
C ALA A 193 5.67 -13.62 -16.77
N LEU A 194 5.87 -14.82 -16.21
CA LEU A 194 6.14 -14.97 -14.78
C LEU A 194 7.50 -14.38 -14.40
N TYR A 195 8.52 -14.62 -15.23
CA TYR A 195 9.85 -14.03 -15.05
C TYR A 195 9.81 -12.51 -15.21
N ALA A 196 9.07 -12.01 -16.22
CA ALA A 196 8.89 -10.58 -16.45
C ALA A 196 8.18 -9.89 -15.27
N LEU A 197 7.15 -10.51 -14.70
CA LEU A 197 6.46 -10.01 -13.50
C LEU A 197 7.37 -10.03 -12.27
N GLY A 198 8.17 -11.08 -12.08
CA GLY A 198 9.18 -11.16 -11.02
C GLY A 198 10.22 -10.03 -11.12
N ALA A 199 10.73 -9.79 -12.32
CA ALA A 199 11.63 -8.66 -12.57
C ALA A 199 10.92 -7.31 -12.37
N LEU A 200 9.66 -7.17 -12.79
CA LEU A 200 8.85 -5.97 -12.61
C LEU A 200 8.65 -5.64 -11.12
N MET A 201 8.35 -6.65 -10.29
CA MET A 201 8.26 -6.49 -8.84
C MET A 201 9.54 -5.89 -8.25
N LEU A 202 10.70 -6.46 -8.61
CA LEU A 202 11.99 -5.97 -8.12
C LEU A 202 12.27 -4.54 -8.59
N VAL A 203 11.98 -4.24 -9.86
CA VAL A 203 12.15 -2.90 -10.43
C VAL A 203 11.22 -1.88 -9.78
N MET A 204 9.99 -2.24 -9.46
CA MET A 204 9.05 -1.35 -8.76
C MET A 204 9.47 -1.09 -7.31
N ILE A 205 9.91 -2.13 -6.59
CA ILE A 205 10.47 -1.97 -5.24
C ILE A 205 11.69 -1.06 -5.29
N ALA A 206 12.58 -1.24 -6.27
CA ALA A 206 13.75 -0.39 -6.47
C ALA A 206 13.35 1.06 -6.79
N ALA A 207 12.37 1.27 -7.68
CA ALA A 207 11.86 2.58 -8.03
C ALA A 207 11.30 3.31 -6.80
N ASP A 208 10.48 2.65 -5.98
CA ASP A 208 9.93 3.24 -4.76
C ASP A 208 11.00 3.49 -3.69
N ALA A 209 12.00 2.61 -3.57
CA ALA A 209 13.10 2.76 -2.61
C ALA A 209 14.09 3.88 -2.99
N TRP A 210 14.20 4.21 -4.28
CA TRP A 210 15.03 5.30 -4.79
C TRP A 210 14.30 6.63 -4.91
N LEU A 211 12.98 6.63 -5.11
CA LEU A 211 12.21 7.86 -5.23
C LEU A 211 12.15 8.60 -3.89
N ASP A 212 12.86 9.73 -3.81
CA ASP A 212 12.64 10.71 -2.75
C ASP A 212 11.39 11.53 -3.12
N GLU A 213 10.23 11.09 -2.60
CA GLU A 213 8.95 11.74 -2.81
C GLU A 213 8.97 13.22 -2.41
N HIS A 214 9.76 13.57 -1.40
CA HIS A 214 9.90 14.95 -0.99
C HIS A 214 10.73 15.77 -1.97
N ALA A 215 11.81 15.21 -2.50
CA ALA A 215 12.59 15.85 -3.56
C ALA A 215 11.74 16.05 -4.83
N LEU A 216 10.87 15.08 -5.17
CA LEU A 216 9.91 15.21 -6.27
C LEU A 216 9.00 16.42 -6.04
N TRP A 217 8.36 16.51 -4.88
CA TRP A 217 7.52 17.66 -4.55
C TRP A 217 8.30 18.98 -4.48
N GLU A 218 9.55 18.98 -3.98
CA GLU A 218 10.46 20.13 -4.01
C GLU A 218 10.69 20.67 -5.42
N SER A 219 10.97 19.79 -6.38
CA SER A 219 11.12 20.19 -7.78
C SER A 219 9.82 20.77 -8.37
N ILE A 220 8.65 20.20 -8.06
CA ILE A 220 7.35 20.73 -8.51
C ILE A 220 7.07 22.09 -7.88
N GLY A 221 7.39 22.28 -6.60
CA GLY A 221 7.19 23.54 -5.88
C GLY A 221 8.09 24.67 -6.39
N GLN A 222 9.33 24.35 -6.74
CA GLN A 222 10.25 25.30 -7.39
C GLN A 222 9.72 25.70 -8.78
N ALA A 223 9.22 24.75 -9.58
CA ALA A 223 8.60 25.03 -10.87
C ALA A 223 7.37 25.95 -10.75
N ARG A 224 6.60 25.81 -9.67
CA ARG A 224 5.43 26.67 -9.39
C ARG A 224 5.79 28.06 -8.86
N ARG A 225 7.07 28.33 -8.55
CA ARG A 225 7.53 29.53 -7.81
C ARG A 225 6.69 29.79 -6.56
N SER A 226 6.28 28.73 -5.87
CA SER A 226 5.46 28.85 -4.67
C SER A 226 6.24 29.64 -3.62
N PRO A 227 5.78 30.85 -3.19
CA PRO A 227 6.48 31.65 -2.20
C PRO A 227 6.69 30.86 -0.91
N ALA A 228 7.63 31.28 -0.07
CA ALA A 228 7.84 30.73 1.27
C ALA A 228 6.50 30.70 2.05
N PRO A 229 6.39 29.94 3.16
CA PRO A 229 5.21 30.03 4.03
C PRO A 229 5.00 31.49 4.44
N VAL A 230 4.06 32.18 3.80
CA VAL A 230 3.73 33.57 4.10
C VAL A 230 2.23 33.60 4.30
N GLY A 231 1.83 33.67 5.56
CA GLY A 231 0.44 33.69 5.99
C GLY A 231 0.38 33.96 7.49
N ASN A 232 -0.69 34.62 7.93
CA ASN A 232 -0.99 34.86 9.34
C ASN A 232 -2.08 33.84 9.74
N GLY A 233 -1.67 32.70 10.27
CA GLY A 233 -2.56 31.59 10.62
C GLY A 233 -1.81 30.42 11.24
N PRO A 234 -2.52 29.39 11.72
CA PRO A 234 -1.88 28.22 12.34
C PRO A 234 -1.01 27.47 11.33
N LEU A 235 -0.01 26.75 11.85
CA LEU A 235 0.82 25.86 11.04
C LEU A 235 -0.01 24.63 10.62
N ILE A 236 -0.08 24.39 9.31
CA ILE A 236 -0.77 23.21 8.75
C ILE A 236 0.18 22.47 7.81
N GLY A 237 0.39 21.17 8.05
CA GLY A 237 1.08 20.28 7.13
C GLY A 237 0.13 19.75 6.06
N CYS A 238 0.53 19.85 4.79
CA CYS A 238 -0.23 19.26 3.70
C CYS A 238 -0.03 17.74 3.65
N ASP A 239 -1.10 16.96 3.83
CA ASP A 239 -1.10 15.49 3.76
C ASP A 239 -0.57 14.91 2.43
N HIS A 240 -0.68 15.67 1.33
CA HIS A 240 -0.24 15.21 0.01
C HIS A 240 1.25 15.48 -0.25
N CYS A 241 1.69 16.73 -0.08
CA CYS A 241 3.03 17.13 -0.51
C CYS A 241 4.02 17.35 0.65
N GLY A 242 3.57 17.13 1.89
CA GLY A 242 4.35 17.27 3.13
C GLY A 242 4.81 18.70 3.43
N ARG A 243 4.32 19.70 2.69
CA ARG A 243 4.69 21.10 2.88
C ARG A 243 3.90 21.68 4.05
N VAL A 244 4.61 22.26 5.01
CA VAL A 244 4.01 23.06 6.09
C VAL A 244 3.78 24.48 5.60
N SER A 245 2.63 25.05 5.92
CA SER A 245 2.26 26.43 5.55
C SER A 245 1.40 27.04 6.65
N ARG A 246 1.56 28.34 6.89
CA ARG A 246 0.63 29.11 7.72
C ARG A 246 -0.59 29.45 6.89
N ALA A 247 -1.73 28.86 7.22
CA ALA A 247 -2.95 28.97 6.44
C ALA A 247 -4.19 28.70 7.30
N ALA A 248 -5.34 29.19 6.88
CA ALA A 248 -6.61 28.78 7.47
C ALA A 248 -7.00 27.38 6.94
N PRO A 249 -7.68 26.54 7.75
CA PRO A 249 -8.28 25.32 7.23
C PRO A 249 -9.22 25.62 6.05
N GLY A 250 -9.03 24.93 4.94
CA GLY A 250 -9.74 25.17 3.68
C GLY A 250 -8.91 25.87 2.60
N ASP A 251 -7.81 26.53 2.97
CA ASP A 251 -6.96 27.23 2.01
C ASP A 251 -6.25 26.27 1.05
N PRO A 252 -6.00 26.68 -0.21
CA PRO A 252 -5.26 25.84 -1.16
C PRO A 252 -3.77 25.81 -0.83
N CYS A 253 -3.19 24.62 -0.82
CA CYS A 253 -1.76 24.44 -0.64
C CYS A 253 -0.97 25.18 -1.73
N PRO A 254 0.00 26.04 -1.37
CA PRO A 254 0.75 26.83 -2.36
C PRO A 254 1.60 25.96 -3.30
N ARG A 255 1.96 24.73 -2.89
CA ARG A 255 2.69 23.76 -3.71
C ARG A 255 1.76 22.92 -4.58
N CYS A 256 0.91 22.09 -3.98
CA CYS A 256 0.15 21.07 -4.71
C CYS A 256 -1.31 21.44 -5.01
N ASN A 257 -1.77 22.61 -4.53
CA ASN A 257 -3.15 23.09 -4.65
C ASN A 257 -4.22 22.21 -3.97
N ALA A 258 -3.82 21.25 -3.13
CA ALA A 258 -4.74 20.49 -2.30
C ALA A 258 -5.26 21.37 -1.16
N THR A 259 -6.51 21.16 -0.76
CA THR A 259 -7.12 21.82 0.39
C THR A 259 -6.35 21.48 1.66
N LEU A 260 -5.83 22.50 2.36
CA LEU A 260 -5.15 22.34 3.63
C LEU A 260 -6.17 22.11 4.74
N GLN A 261 -5.91 21.13 5.59
CA GLN A 261 -6.72 20.81 6.76
C GLN A 261 -5.77 20.44 7.89
N THR A 262 -6.12 20.80 9.12
CA THR A 262 -5.32 20.46 10.30
C THR A 262 -5.25 18.96 10.53
N ARG A 263 -6.37 18.26 10.35
CA ARG A 263 -6.49 16.79 10.43
C ARG A 263 -7.42 16.29 9.35
N LYS A 264 -7.38 14.98 9.07
CA LYS A 264 -8.31 14.37 8.13
C LYS A 264 -9.77 14.59 8.57
N PRO A 265 -10.67 15.00 7.67
CA PRO A 265 -12.02 15.37 8.03
C PRO A 265 -12.83 14.13 8.40
N GLU A 266 -13.57 14.22 9.50
CA GLU A 266 -14.40 13.12 10.02
C GLU A 266 -13.65 11.78 10.16
N SER A 267 -12.35 11.82 10.45
CA SER A 267 -11.48 10.64 10.45
C SER A 267 -12.02 9.51 11.34
N ILE A 268 -12.45 9.85 12.56
CA ILE A 268 -12.99 8.88 13.52
C ILE A 268 -14.28 8.26 13.00
N ALA A 269 -15.23 9.08 12.56
CA ALA A 269 -16.53 8.61 12.07
C ALA A 269 -16.39 7.75 10.81
N ARG A 270 -15.60 8.19 9.83
CA ARG A 270 -15.32 7.44 8.59
C ARG A 270 -14.63 6.12 8.87
N SER A 271 -13.65 6.11 9.78
CA SER A 271 -12.94 4.90 10.18
C SER A 271 -13.88 3.90 10.82
N TRP A 272 -14.77 4.35 11.73
CA TRP A 272 -15.80 3.49 12.32
C TRP A 272 -16.79 2.95 11.30
N ALA A 273 -17.31 3.80 10.39
CA ALA A 273 -18.26 3.37 9.38
C ALA A 273 -17.68 2.26 8.50
N LEU A 274 -16.44 2.42 8.04
CA LEU A 274 -15.74 1.40 7.25
C LEU A 274 -15.42 0.14 8.07
N LEU A 275 -15.04 0.31 9.34
CA LEU A 275 -14.71 -0.80 10.23
C LEU A 275 -15.94 -1.65 10.58
N LEU A 276 -17.08 -1.02 10.86
CA LEU A 276 -18.34 -1.71 11.13
C LEU A 276 -18.87 -2.41 9.88
N ALA A 277 -18.78 -1.75 8.72
CA ALA A 277 -19.12 -2.38 7.44
C ALA A 277 -18.23 -3.60 7.17
N ALA A 278 -16.92 -3.50 7.42
CA ALA A 278 -16.01 -4.63 7.30
C ALA A 278 -16.35 -5.78 8.28
N ALA A 279 -16.66 -5.46 9.54
CA ALA A 279 -17.07 -6.44 10.53
C ALA A 279 -18.38 -7.15 10.14
N ALA A 280 -19.34 -6.42 9.57
CA ALA A 280 -20.58 -6.99 9.07
C ALA A 280 -20.36 -7.93 7.88
N LEU A 281 -19.46 -7.60 6.94
CA LEU A 281 -19.10 -8.48 5.81
C LEU A 281 -18.23 -9.68 6.24
N TYR A 282 -17.51 -9.58 7.36
CA TYR A 282 -16.66 -10.65 7.86
C TYR A 282 -17.45 -11.89 8.27
N ILE A 283 -18.69 -11.70 8.76
CA ILE A 283 -19.59 -12.81 9.12
C ILE A 283 -19.95 -13.66 7.89
N PRO A 284 -20.59 -13.13 6.82
CA PRO A 284 -20.91 -13.91 5.63
C PRO A 284 -19.65 -14.37 4.88
N ALA A 285 -18.52 -13.66 4.95
CA ALA A 285 -17.26 -14.11 4.35
C ALA A 285 -16.77 -15.46 4.91
N ASN A 286 -16.99 -15.72 6.20
CA ASN A 286 -16.57 -16.96 6.85
C ASN A 286 -17.67 -18.04 6.87
N LEU A 287 -18.94 -17.65 6.73
CA LEU A 287 -20.07 -18.59 6.69
C LEU A 287 -20.36 -19.12 5.29
N TYR A 288 -20.21 -18.30 4.25
CA TYR A 288 -20.47 -18.75 2.89
C TYR A 288 -19.29 -19.52 2.31
N PRO A 289 -19.55 -20.47 1.39
CA PRO A 289 -18.50 -21.20 0.70
C PRO A 289 -17.59 -20.22 -0.04
N VAL A 290 -16.28 -20.41 0.08
CA VAL A 290 -15.27 -19.65 -0.67
C VAL A 290 -14.94 -20.34 -1.98
N MET A 291 -15.01 -21.67 -1.99
CA MET A 291 -14.87 -22.47 -3.20
C MET A 291 -15.73 -23.71 -3.12
N THR A 292 -16.26 -24.16 -4.25
CA THR A 292 -16.90 -25.46 -4.38
C THR A 292 -16.08 -26.29 -5.37
N VAL A 293 -15.57 -27.43 -4.91
CA VAL A 293 -14.84 -28.36 -5.76
C VAL A 293 -15.83 -29.39 -6.30
N ILE A 294 -16.08 -29.39 -7.60
CA ILE A 294 -16.95 -30.37 -8.25
C ILE A 294 -16.08 -31.51 -8.81
N ARG A 295 -16.27 -32.72 -8.29
CA ARG A 295 -15.67 -33.96 -8.81
C ARG A 295 -16.78 -34.90 -9.24
N PHE A 296 -16.75 -35.36 -10.49
CA PHE A 296 -17.75 -36.32 -11.04
C PHE A 296 -19.21 -35.92 -10.80
N GLY A 297 -19.53 -34.62 -10.98
CA GLY A 297 -20.90 -34.10 -10.85
C GLY A 297 -21.40 -33.89 -9.41
N LYS A 298 -20.61 -34.24 -8.38
CA LYS A 298 -20.90 -33.91 -6.98
C LYS A 298 -19.93 -32.81 -6.51
N GLY A 299 -20.48 -31.72 -5.98
CA GLY A 299 -19.72 -30.62 -5.42
C GLY A 299 -19.85 -30.55 -3.91
N ALA A 300 -18.73 -30.47 -3.20
CA ALA A 300 -18.72 -30.14 -1.78
C ALA A 300 -18.36 -28.64 -1.65
N PRO A 301 -19.26 -27.79 -1.13
CA PRO A 301 -18.92 -26.41 -0.83
C PRO A 301 -18.00 -26.35 0.40
N SER A 302 -16.83 -25.72 0.26
CA SER A 302 -15.87 -25.56 1.37
C SER A 302 -15.81 -24.08 1.78
N THR A 303 -16.01 -23.82 3.08
CA THR A 303 -15.74 -22.52 3.70
C THR A 303 -14.23 -22.36 3.93
N ILE A 304 -13.78 -21.17 4.32
CA ILE A 304 -12.37 -20.90 4.65
C ILE A 304 -11.88 -21.86 5.75
N LEU A 305 -12.66 -21.97 6.84
CA LEU A 305 -12.29 -22.81 7.98
C LEU A 305 -12.27 -24.29 7.60
N HIS A 306 -13.25 -24.75 6.83
CA HIS A 306 -13.26 -26.13 6.34
C HIS A 306 -12.08 -26.41 5.39
N GLY A 307 -11.71 -25.44 4.54
CA GLY A 307 -10.52 -25.53 3.71
C GLY A 307 -9.23 -25.68 4.54
N VAL A 308 -9.11 -24.96 5.66
CA VAL A 308 -7.98 -25.12 6.59
C VAL A 308 -7.96 -26.52 7.22
N GLU A 309 -9.11 -27.03 7.67
CA GLU A 309 -9.26 -28.38 8.23
C GLU A 309 -8.84 -29.46 7.22
N GLU A 310 -9.33 -29.38 5.97
CA GLU A 310 -8.94 -30.29 4.89
C GLU A 310 -7.42 -30.28 4.67
N LEU A 311 -6.80 -29.10 4.61
CA LEU A 311 -5.35 -28.97 4.42
C LEU A 311 -4.54 -29.63 5.55
N ILE A 312 -5.01 -29.52 6.80
CA ILE A 312 -4.41 -30.18 7.96
C ILE A 312 -4.53 -31.70 7.84
N GLN A 313 -5.69 -32.22 7.41
CA GLN A 313 -5.90 -33.66 7.21
C GLN A 313 -4.96 -34.23 6.13
N TYR A 314 -4.71 -33.48 5.05
CA TYR A 314 -3.73 -33.83 4.03
C TYR A 314 -2.26 -33.60 4.45
N ARG A 315 -2.00 -33.32 5.73
CA ARG A 315 -0.68 -33.01 6.31
C ARG A 315 0.06 -31.83 5.67
N MET A 316 -0.67 -30.93 5.00
CA MET A 316 -0.12 -29.70 4.42
C MET A 316 -0.16 -28.55 5.45
N TRP A 317 0.39 -28.80 6.63
CA TRP A 317 0.38 -27.85 7.76
C TRP A 317 0.86 -26.43 7.41
N PRO A 318 1.93 -26.22 6.61
CA PRO A 318 2.36 -24.87 6.24
C PRO A 318 1.32 -24.10 5.44
N LEU A 319 0.63 -24.77 4.51
CA LEU A 319 -0.41 -24.15 3.69
C LEU A 319 -1.66 -23.85 4.51
N ALA A 320 -2.05 -24.76 5.41
CA ALA A 320 -3.18 -24.55 6.33
C ALA A 320 -2.95 -23.32 7.22
N LEU A 321 -1.75 -23.19 7.81
CA LEU A 321 -1.38 -22.04 8.63
C LEU A 321 -1.40 -20.75 7.82
N LEU A 322 -0.89 -20.77 6.58
CA LEU A 322 -0.89 -19.62 5.68
C LEU A 322 -2.32 -19.14 5.39
N VAL A 323 -3.23 -20.04 5.00
CA VAL A 323 -4.64 -19.71 4.72
C VAL A 323 -5.32 -19.20 5.99
N PHE A 324 -5.20 -19.91 7.12
CA PHE A 324 -5.79 -19.46 8.38
C PHE A 324 -5.30 -18.07 8.81
N ALA A 325 -3.99 -17.85 8.74
CA ALA A 325 -3.40 -16.58 9.13
C ALA A 325 -3.88 -15.44 8.23
N ALA A 326 -3.88 -15.64 6.91
CA ALA A 326 -4.24 -14.60 5.95
C ALA A 326 -5.75 -14.30 5.92
N SER A 327 -6.60 -15.33 6.02
CA SER A 327 -8.05 -15.20 5.83
C SER A 327 -8.83 -14.94 7.13
N ILE A 328 -8.30 -15.36 8.28
CA ILE A 328 -9.01 -15.23 9.58
C ILE A 328 -8.20 -14.37 10.53
N ALA A 329 -6.97 -14.76 10.85
CA ALA A 329 -6.21 -14.10 11.91
C ALA A 329 -5.86 -12.64 11.58
N VAL A 330 -5.41 -12.34 10.36
CA VAL A 330 -5.03 -10.99 9.92
C VAL A 330 -6.23 -10.03 9.89
N PRO A 331 -7.38 -10.37 9.27
CA PRO A 331 -8.58 -9.52 9.34
C PRO A 331 -9.05 -9.28 10.77
N VAL A 332 -9.10 -10.30 11.62
CA VAL A 332 -9.47 -10.15 13.04
C VAL A 332 -8.50 -9.23 13.77
N LEU A 333 -7.19 -9.42 13.56
CA LEU A 333 -6.16 -8.56 14.16
C LEU A 333 -6.33 -7.10 13.71
N LYS A 334 -6.63 -6.85 12.44
CA LYS A 334 -6.91 -5.50 11.93
C LYS A 334 -8.17 -4.91 12.57
N LEU A 335 -9.27 -5.65 12.59
CA LEU A 335 -10.54 -5.21 13.18
C LEU A 335 -10.37 -4.86 14.67
N ALA A 336 -9.71 -5.74 15.43
CA ALA A 336 -9.43 -5.55 16.84
C ALA A 336 -8.46 -4.38 17.08
N SER A 337 -7.38 -4.27 16.30
CA SER A 337 -6.37 -3.21 16.48
C SER A 337 -6.90 -1.84 16.11
N LEU A 338 -7.69 -1.70 15.03
CA LEU A 338 -8.30 -0.42 14.68
C LEU A 338 -9.40 -0.01 15.68
N SER A 339 -10.22 -0.96 16.14
CA SER A 339 -11.18 -0.72 17.23
C SER A 339 -10.46 -0.26 18.50
N TYR A 340 -9.39 -0.99 18.85
CA TYR A 340 -8.22 -0.58 19.60
C TYR A 340 -8.01 0.94 19.70
N LEU A 341 -7.41 1.41 18.61
CA LEU A 341 -6.95 2.78 18.44
C LEU A 341 -8.11 3.76 18.50
N LEU A 342 -9.24 3.48 17.84
CA LEU A 342 -10.42 4.33 17.82
C LEU A 342 -11.02 4.54 19.22
N ILE A 343 -11.27 3.47 19.96
CA ILE A 343 -11.82 3.54 21.32
C ILE A 343 -10.84 4.28 22.24
N SER A 344 -9.54 3.97 22.15
CA SER A 344 -8.53 4.61 23.00
C SER A 344 -8.39 6.12 22.72
N THR A 345 -8.58 6.54 21.47
CA THR A 345 -8.56 7.95 21.04
C THR A 345 -9.78 8.68 21.59
N GLN A 346 -10.98 8.11 21.44
CA GLN A 346 -12.22 8.73 21.95
C GLN A 346 -12.27 8.80 23.49
N ARG A 347 -11.66 7.82 24.17
CA ARG A 347 -11.52 7.84 25.63
C ARG A 347 -10.40 8.76 26.12
N HIS A 348 -9.75 9.52 25.23
CA HIS A 348 -8.66 10.46 25.56
C HIS A 348 -7.55 9.79 26.38
N ALA A 349 -7.27 8.52 26.09
CA ALA A 349 -6.33 7.75 26.91
C ALA A 349 -4.88 8.21 26.63
N THR A 350 -4.17 8.68 27.66
CA THR A 350 -2.82 9.28 27.53
C THR A 350 -1.66 8.27 27.57
N GLY A 351 -1.89 7.03 28.01
CA GLY A 351 -0.81 6.04 28.20
C GLY A 351 -0.32 5.35 26.93
N ARG A 352 0.98 5.04 26.83
CA ARG A 352 1.59 4.20 25.78
C ARG A 352 1.37 4.70 24.33
N LEU A 353 1.36 6.01 24.09
CA LEU A 353 1.15 6.59 22.74
C LEU A 353 2.15 6.10 21.69
N ARG A 354 3.42 5.89 22.09
CA ARG A 354 4.44 5.29 21.23
C ARG A 354 4.07 3.87 20.80
N ASP A 355 3.56 3.04 21.70
CA ASP A 355 3.16 1.66 21.38
C ASP A 355 1.91 1.63 20.49
N ARG A 356 0.95 2.56 20.70
CA ARG A 356 -0.22 2.70 19.81
C ARG A 356 0.19 3.17 18.42
N THR A 357 1.14 4.09 18.33
CA THR A 357 1.72 4.53 17.05
C THR A 357 2.44 3.36 16.34
N ARG A 358 3.20 2.55 17.09
CA ARG A 358 3.82 1.33 16.56
C ARG A 358 2.77 0.32 16.09
N LEU A 359 1.71 0.11 16.86
CA LEU A 359 0.60 -0.76 16.49
C LEU A 359 -0.06 -0.26 15.19
N TYR A 360 -0.32 1.04 15.06
CA TYR A 360 -0.82 1.63 13.82
C TYR A 360 0.11 1.34 12.63
N ARG A 361 1.43 1.54 12.78
CA ARG A 361 2.41 1.22 11.72
C ARG A 361 2.40 -0.25 11.33
N ILE A 362 2.27 -1.15 12.30
CA ILE A 362 2.18 -2.60 12.05
C ILE A 362 0.88 -2.91 11.29
N VAL A 363 -0.25 -2.34 11.71
CA VAL A 363 -1.55 -2.52 11.06
C VAL A 363 -1.56 -1.97 9.63
N ASP A 364 -0.98 -0.79 9.41
CA ASP A 364 -0.82 -0.18 8.09
C ASP A 364 0.13 -0.98 7.19
N PHE A 365 1.22 -1.52 7.76
CA PHE A 365 2.13 -2.40 7.04
C PHE A 365 1.44 -3.70 6.61
N ILE A 366 0.83 -4.43 7.55
CA ILE A 366 0.03 -5.64 7.27
C ILE A 366 -1.12 -5.30 6.30
N GLY A 367 -1.67 -4.09 6.43
CA GLY A 367 -2.54 -3.38 5.49
C GLY A 367 -2.33 -3.78 4.05
N ARG A 368 -1.14 -3.44 3.53
CA ARG A 368 -0.71 -3.59 2.14
C ARG A 368 -0.62 -5.05 1.68
N TRP A 369 -0.24 -5.96 2.57
CA TRP A 369 -0.07 -7.39 2.25
C TRP A 369 -1.36 -8.20 2.39
N SER A 370 -2.37 -7.66 3.07
CA SER A 370 -3.60 -8.37 3.41
C SER A 370 -4.43 -8.81 2.19
N MET A 371 -4.14 -8.33 0.98
CA MET A 371 -4.80 -8.78 -0.25
C MET A 371 -4.26 -10.10 -0.81
N ILE A 372 -3.16 -10.66 -0.26
CA ILE A 372 -2.56 -11.94 -0.71
C ILE A 372 -3.62 -13.02 -0.92
N ASP A 373 -4.52 -13.17 0.04
CA ASP A 373 -5.47 -14.26 0.02
C ASP A 373 -6.51 -14.15 -1.11
N VAL A 374 -7.00 -12.94 -1.42
CA VAL A 374 -7.93 -12.72 -2.54
C VAL A 374 -7.28 -13.08 -3.87
N PHE A 375 -6.01 -12.68 -4.06
CA PHE A 375 -5.27 -13.01 -5.27
C PHE A 375 -4.93 -14.48 -5.36
N MET A 376 -4.52 -15.10 -4.26
CA MET A 376 -4.25 -16.53 -4.21
C MET A 376 -5.49 -17.33 -4.61
N VAL A 377 -6.67 -17.01 -4.06
CA VAL A 377 -7.94 -17.67 -4.44
C VAL A 377 -8.26 -17.44 -5.91
N ALA A 378 -8.14 -16.22 -6.43
CA ALA A 378 -8.41 -15.92 -7.83
C ALA A 378 -7.48 -16.73 -8.76
N VAL A 379 -6.18 -16.75 -8.47
CA VAL A 379 -5.19 -17.47 -9.27
C VAL A 379 -5.39 -18.99 -9.17
N LEU A 380 -5.67 -19.52 -7.98
CA LEU A 380 -5.94 -20.94 -7.79
C LEU A 380 -7.20 -21.37 -8.56
N VAL A 381 -8.27 -20.58 -8.53
CA VAL A 381 -9.49 -20.84 -9.33
C VAL A 381 -9.16 -20.86 -10.83
N ALA A 382 -8.41 -19.86 -11.32
CA ALA A 382 -8.03 -19.79 -12.72
C ALA A 382 -7.24 -21.02 -13.18
N LEU A 383 -6.36 -21.54 -12.32
CA LEU A 383 -5.46 -22.64 -12.64
C LEU A 383 -6.08 -24.03 -12.46
N VAL A 384 -6.93 -24.26 -11.45
CA VAL A 384 -7.50 -25.59 -11.20
C VAL A 384 -8.48 -26.01 -12.31
N ARG A 385 -9.18 -25.07 -12.94
CA ARG A 385 -10.08 -25.38 -14.06
C ARG A 385 -9.39 -25.88 -15.34
N MET A 386 -8.05 -25.84 -15.41
CA MET A 386 -7.28 -26.34 -16.57
C MET A 386 -6.89 -27.82 -16.43
N GLY A 387 -7.07 -28.43 -15.25
CA GLY A 387 -7.00 -29.87 -15.08
C GLY A 387 -8.38 -30.50 -15.27
N ILE A 388 -8.54 -31.38 -16.26
CA ILE A 388 -9.79 -32.07 -16.68
C ILE A 388 -10.46 -32.91 -15.55
N ILE A 389 -9.91 -32.92 -14.32
CA ILE A 389 -10.29 -33.80 -13.23
C ILE A 389 -11.22 -33.11 -12.20
N ALA A 390 -11.20 -31.78 -12.08
CA ALA A 390 -12.03 -31.05 -11.13
C ALA A 390 -12.31 -29.60 -11.56
N SER A 391 -13.55 -29.13 -11.48
CA SER A 391 -13.86 -27.70 -11.62
C SER A 391 -14.00 -27.06 -10.24
N VAL A 392 -13.31 -25.95 -10.04
CA VAL A 392 -13.43 -25.12 -8.84
C VAL A 392 -14.21 -23.88 -9.22
N THR A 393 -15.36 -23.67 -8.58
CA THR A 393 -16.11 -22.41 -8.67
C THR A 393 -15.81 -21.58 -7.42
N PRO A 394 -15.44 -20.29 -7.56
CA PRO A 394 -15.45 -19.38 -6.42
C PRO A 394 -16.86 -19.34 -5.82
N GLY A 395 -16.98 -19.32 -4.52
CA GLY A 395 -18.25 -19.11 -3.85
C GLY A 395 -18.45 -17.64 -3.45
N LEU A 396 -19.66 -17.31 -3.00
CA LEU A 396 -20.03 -15.96 -2.56
C LEU A 396 -19.14 -15.45 -1.41
N GLY A 397 -18.59 -16.37 -0.60
CA GLY A 397 -17.67 -16.06 0.49
C GLY A 397 -16.42 -15.32 0.01
N ALA A 398 -15.91 -15.61 -1.19
CA ALA A 398 -14.73 -14.95 -1.75
C ALA A 398 -14.97 -13.46 -2.03
N VAL A 399 -16.18 -13.09 -2.48
CA VAL A 399 -16.56 -11.71 -2.76
C VAL A 399 -16.70 -10.92 -1.45
N PHE A 400 -17.38 -11.50 -0.45
CA PHE A 400 -17.49 -10.88 0.87
C PHE A 400 -16.12 -10.70 1.52
N PHE A 401 -15.26 -11.71 1.43
CA PHE A 401 -13.90 -11.66 1.94
C PHE A 401 -13.08 -10.54 1.28
N ALA A 402 -13.13 -10.42 -0.05
CA ALA A 402 -12.50 -9.31 -0.76
C ALA A 402 -13.02 -7.94 -0.27
N GLY A 403 -14.33 -7.82 -0.02
CA GLY A 403 -14.95 -6.64 0.57
C GLY A 403 -14.38 -6.30 1.95
N VAL A 404 -14.21 -7.28 2.84
CA VAL A 404 -13.59 -7.08 4.17
C VAL A 404 -12.18 -6.52 4.04
N VAL A 405 -11.36 -7.11 3.16
CA VAL A 405 -9.96 -6.68 2.98
C VAL A 405 -9.89 -5.25 2.47
N VAL A 406 -10.70 -4.89 1.47
CA VAL A 406 -10.76 -3.53 0.92
C VAL A 406 -11.24 -2.53 1.98
N LEU A 407 -12.34 -2.84 2.68
CA LEU A 407 -12.89 -1.93 3.69
C LEU A 407 -11.96 -1.75 4.89
N THR A 408 -11.29 -2.80 5.37
CA THR A 408 -10.30 -2.67 6.46
C THR A 408 -9.07 -1.87 6.05
N MET A 409 -8.63 -1.99 4.79
CA MET A 409 -7.56 -1.14 4.23
C MET A 409 -8.00 0.34 4.18
N LEU A 410 -9.19 0.62 3.66
CA LEU A 410 -9.74 1.98 3.61
C LEU A 410 -9.98 2.56 5.01
N ALA A 411 -10.37 1.73 5.99
CA ALA A 411 -10.54 2.15 7.39
C ALA A 411 -9.19 2.60 7.98
N ALA A 412 -8.12 1.82 7.77
CA ALA A 412 -6.77 2.20 8.22
C ALA A 412 -6.26 3.49 7.56
N PHE A 413 -6.53 3.69 6.26
CA PHE A 413 -6.17 4.93 5.57
C PHE A 413 -7.01 6.14 5.98
N SER A 414 -8.27 5.92 6.37
CA SER A 414 -9.15 6.99 6.84
C SER A 414 -8.79 7.45 8.25
N PHE A 415 -8.19 6.58 9.07
CA PHE A 415 -7.72 6.91 10.40
C PHE A 415 -6.52 7.87 10.34
N ASP A 416 -6.56 8.91 11.16
CA ASP A 416 -5.47 9.87 11.34
C ASP A 416 -4.78 9.59 12.68
N PRO A 417 -3.57 9.00 12.68
CA PRO A 417 -2.88 8.62 13.92
C PRO A 417 -2.52 9.83 14.80
N ARG A 418 -2.44 11.04 14.22
CA ARG A 418 -2.16 12.28 14.96
C ARG A 418 -3.22 12.59 16.00
N LEU A 419 -4.48 12.19 15.75
CA LEU A 419 -5.58 12.36 16.70
C LEU A 419 -5.34 11.65 18.04
N MET A 420 -4.56 10.57 18.07
CA MET A 420 -4.18 9.91 19.32
C MET A 420 -3.32 10.81 20.23
N TRP A 421 -2.47 11.63 19.61
CA TRP A 421 -1.56 12.53 20.31
C TRP A 421 -2.26 13.84 20.69
N ASP A 422 -3.17 14.32 19.83
CA ASP A 422 -4.02 15.47 20.12
C ASP A 422 -4.96 15.19 21.30
N ALA A 423 -5.61 14.01 21.31
CA ALA A 423 -6.49 13.60 22.40
C ALA A 423 -5.76 13.45 23.75
N ALA A 424 -4.44 13.28 23.72
CA ALA A 424 -3.58 13.27 24.90
C ALA A 424 -3.05 14.66 25.29
N GLY A 425 -3.41 15.71 24.55
CA GLY A 425 -3.02 17.11 24.80
C GLY A 425 -1.56 17.44 24.49
N GLN A 426 -0.83 16.59 23.76
CA GLN A 426 0.61 16.79 23.58
C GLN A 426 0.92 17.79 22.47
N THR A 427 0.23 17.73 21.32
CA THR A 427 0.58 18.51 20.12
C THR A 427 0.49 20.03 20.30
N GLY A 428 -0.43 20.54 21.11
CA GLY A 428 -0.60 21.98 21.35
C GLY A 428 0.51 22.61 22.21
N CYS A 429 1.19 21.83 23.06
CA CYS A 429 2.37 22.33 23.78
C CYS A 429 3.57 22.49 22.84
N ASP A 430 3.70 21.63 21.83
CA ASP A 430 4.85 21.66 20.93
C ASP A 430 4.72 22.67 19.80
N GLU A 431 3.49 23.05 19.41
CA GLU A 431 3.27 24.19 18.52
C GLU A 431 3.78 25.48 19.18
N ALA A 432 3.50 25.68 20.47
CA ALA A 432 4.00 26.83 21.24
C ALA A 432 5.54 26.80 21.41
N GLU A 433 6.16 25.64 21.56
CA GLU A 433 7.62 25.49 21.60
C GLU A 433 8.27 25.63 20.22
N ALA A 434 7.59 25.25 19.13
CA ALA A 434 8.10 25.44 17.76
C ALA A 434 8.01 26.90 17.29
N GLU A 435 7.13 27.69 17.91
CA GLU A 435 6.99 29.14 17.72
C GLU A 435 8.05 29.95 18.49
N ALA A 436 8.61 29.39 19.58
CA ALA A 436 9.71 29.96 20.36
C ALA A 436 11.08 29.67 19.72
#